data_AF-A0A1G5S2Q6-F1
#
_entry.id   AF-A0A1G5S2Q6-F1
#
_cell.length_a   1.000
_cell.length_b   1.000
_cell.length_c   1.000
_cell.angle_alpha   90.00
_cell.angle_beta   90.00
_cell.angle_gamma   90.00
#
_symmetry.space_group_name_H-M   'P 1'
#
loop_
_entity.id
_entity.type
_entity.pdbx_description
1 polymer ?
#
loop_
_entity_poly.entity_id
_entity_poly.type
_entity_poly.pdbx_seq_one_letter_code
_entity_poly.pdbx_strand_id
1 'polypeptide(L)'
;MNFDDFVKTHPTCNVVKDSQSARIIYETIIWNDQNRIKMAELSDSEIPALVAVANDIIDYCATAHQCDLDITNDTVKQVIGRMISTAIAPLGYEPAKKKRLPKSTVQTVFKNATVFANTGIAIERIEKQIVPIIK
;
A
#
# COMPACT_ATOMS: atom_id res chain seq x y z
N MET A 1 6.59 -3.41 10.44
CA MET A 1 7.57 -2.32 10.61
C MET A 1 6.80 -1.03 10.81
N ASN A 2 7.15 -0.20 11.81
CA ASN A 2 6.50 1.10 12.03
C ASN A 2 6.97 2.15 10.99
N PHE A 3 6.34 3.33 10.98
CA PHE A 3 6.66 4.39 10.02
C PHE A 3 8.08 4.96 10.18
N ASP A 4 8.55 5.12 11.41
CA ASP A 4 9.87 5.71 11.70
C ASP A 4 11.03 4.82 11.23
N ASP A 5 10.83 3.50 11.25
CA ASP A 5 11.78 2.55 10.69
C ASP A 5 11.68 2.52 9.16
N PHE A 6 10.46 2.62 8.62
CA PHE A 6 10.24 2.70 7.17
C PHE A 6 10.97 3.89 6.53
N VAL A 7 10.88 5.09 7.11
CA VAL A 7 11.49 6.30 6.50
C VAL A 7 13.02 6.21 6.43
N LYS A 8 13.64 5.37 7.27
CA LYS A 8 15.09 5.13 7.27
C LYS A 8 15.54 4.11 6.22
N THR A 9 14.62 3.38 5.58
CA THR A 9 14.96 2.31 4.61
C THR A 9 15.58 2.84 3.32
N HIS A 10 15.27 4.07 2.92
CA HIS A 10 15.79 4.65 1.68
C HIS A 10 15.81 6.19 1.78
N PRO A 11 16.85 6.90 1.29
CA PRO A 11 16.94 8.36 1.39
C PRO A 11 15.73 9.10 0.82
N THR A 12 15.14 8.60 -0.25
CA THR A 12 13.92 9.16 -0.87
C THR A 12 12.71 9.15 0.07
N CYS A 13 12.64 8.23 1.04
CA CYS A 13 11.55 8.19 2.02
C CYS A 13 11.60 9.38 2.99
N ASN A 14 12.72 10.11 3.08
CA ASN A 14 12.82 11.31 3.91
C ASN A 14 11.86 12.44 3.49
N VAL A 15 11.36 12.42 2.24
CA VAL A 15 10.41 13.45 1.76
C VAL A 15 9.08 13.43 2.51
N VAL A 16 8.74 12.30 3.16
CA VAL A 16 7.50 12.17 3.95
C VAL A 16 7.75 12.07 5.45
N LYS A 17 9.01 12.20 5.93
CA LYS A 17 9.37 11.88 7.32
C LYS A 17 8.60 12.70 8.37
N ASP A 18 8.29 13.95 8.04
CA ASP A 18 7.61 14.90 8.92
C ASP A 18 6.09 14.98 8.61
N SER A 19 5.59 14.20 7.64
CA SER A 19 4.17 14.21 7.26
C SER A 19 3.35 13.34 8.19
N GLN A 20 2.41 13.98 8.89
CA GLN A 20 1.47 13.26 9.75
C GLN A 20 0.50 12.41 8.93
N SER A 21 0.10 12.91 7.75
CA SER A 21 -0.76 12.16 6.82
C SER A 21 -0.08 10.89 6.33
N ALA A 22 1.22 10.97 5.97
CA ALA A 22 1.98 9.80 5.52
C ALA A 22 2.10 8.73 6.60
N ARG A 23 2.31 9.13 7.86
CA ARG A 23 2.31 8.21 9.00
C ARG A 23 0.96 7.51 9.14
N ILE A 24 -0.13 8.28 9.15
CA ILE A 24 -1.48 7.73 9.30
C ILE A 24 -1.80 6.78 8.14
N ILE A 25 -1.58 7.20 6.89
CA ILE A 25 -1.78 6.35 5.71
C ILE A 25 -0.97 5.05 5.82
N TYR A 26 0.30 5.14 6.23
CA TYR A 26 1.13 3.96 6.38
C TYR A 26 0.60 3.01 7.47
N GLU A 27 0.36 3.52 8.68
CA GLU A 27 0.05 2.71 9.85
C GLU A 27 -1.39 2.17 9.86
N THR A 28 -2.36 2.94 9.32
CA THR A 28 -3.79 2.60 9.45
C THR A 28 -4.44 2.13 8.16
N ILE A 29 -3.93 2.53 6.99
CA ILE A 29 -4.48 2.12 5.70
C ILE A 29 -3.60 1.03 5.08
N ILE A 30 -2.31 1.30 4.87
CA ILE A 30 -1.41 0.38 4.17
C ILE A 30 -1.05 -0.84 5.04
N TRP A 31 -0.74 -0.63 6.32
CA TRP A 31 -0.34 -1.70 7.23
C TRP A 31 -1.52 -2.47 7.84
N ASN A 32 -2.76 -2.10 7.51
CA ASN A 32 -3.94 -2.84 7.97
C ASN A 32 -3.97 -4.25 7.38
N ASP A 33 -4.18 -5.28 8.21
CA ASP A 33 -4.12 -6.67 7.79
C ASP A 33 -5.11 -7.02 6.67
N GLN A 34 -6.34 -6.50 6.72
CA GLN A 34 -7.33 -6.74 5.66
C GLN A 34 -6.87 -6.15 4.32
N ASN A 35 -6.26 -4.97 4.36
CA ASN A 35 -5.72 -4.34 3.17
C ASN A 35 -4.49 -5.08 2.65
N ARG A 36 -3.61 -5.56 3.52
CA ARG A 36 -2.44 -6.39 3.15
C ARG A 36 -2.87 -7.72 2.50
N ILE A 37 -3.90 -8.37 3.04
CA ILE A 37 -4.50 -9.57 2.44
C ILE A 37 -5.02 -9.25 1.03
N LYS A 38 -5.80 -8.17 0.89
CA LYS A 38 -6.34 -7.75 -0.40
C LYS A 38 -5.23 -7.38 -1.41
N MET A 39 -4.15 -6.75 -0.96
CA MET A 39 -2.97 -6.46 -1.79
C MET A 39 -2.31 -7.73 -2.33
N ALA A 40 -2.18 -8.76 -1.48
CA ALA A 40 -1.66 -10.06 -1.86
C ALA A 40 -2.58 -10.76 -2.87
N GLU A 41 -3.88 -10.83 -2.60
CA GLU A 41 -4.87 -11.46 -3.50
C GLU A 41 -4.95 -10.78 -4.87
N LEU A 42 -4.88 -9.44 -4.90
CA LEU A 42 -4.82 -8.69 -6.15
C LEU A 42 -3.53 -8.96 -6.91
N SER A 43 -2.40 -9.06 -6.21
CA SER A 43 -1.11 -9.37 -6.81
C SER A 43 -1.10 -10.77 -7.42
N ASP A 44 -1.64 -11.77 -6.72
CA ASP A 44 -1.84 -13.13 -7.24
C ASP A 44 -2.74 -13.14 -8.48
N SER A 45 -3.74 -12.25 -8.49
CA SER A 45 -4.63 -12.01 -9.64
C SER A 45 -4.03 -11.10 -10.71
N GLU A 46 -2.72 -10.83 -10.66
CA GLU A 46 -2.01 -10.05 -11.67
C GLU A 46 -2.47 -8.58 -11.78
N ILE A 47 -3.07 -8.04 -10.71
CA ILE A 47 -3.57 -6.67 -10.54
C ILE A 47 -2.64 -5.91 -9.57
N PRO A 48 -2.33 -4.62 -9.81
CA PRO A 48 -1.46 -3.88 -8.90
C PRO A 48 -1.99 -3.82 -7.46
N ALA A 49 -1.13 -4.07 -6.48
CA ALA A 49 -1.49 -4.09 -5.06
C ALA A 49 -2.10 -2.75 -4.59
N LEU A 50 -1.65 -1.63 -5.14
CA LEU A 50 -2.17 -0.30 -4.82
C LEU A 50 -3.69 -0.18 -4.98
N VAL A 51 -4.31 -0.97 -5.87
CA VAL A 51 -5.77 -0.98 -6.08
C VAL A 51 -6.52 -1.31 -4.78
N ALA A 52 -5.93 -2.06 -3.85
CA ALA A 52 -6.53 -2.39 -2.57
C ALA A 52 -6.89 -1.14 -1.74
N VAL A 53 -6.03 -0.10 -1.80
CA VAL A 53 -6.02 1.05 -0.88
C VAL A 53 -6.03 2.40 -1.58
N ALA A 54 -6.02 2.44 -2.92
CA ALA A 54 -5.90 3.67 -3.69
C ALA A 54 -7.00 4.68 -3.35
N ASN A 55 -8.25 4.22 -3.25
CA ASN A 55 -9.38 5.10 -2.92
C ASN A 55 -9.30 5.56 -1.46
N ASP A 56 -8.97 4.68 -0.52
CA ASP A 56 -8.83 5.05 0.90
C ASP A 56 -7.78 6.15 1.11
N ILE A 57 -6.64 6.08 0.38
CA ILE A 57 -5.60 7.11 0.42
C ILE A 57 -6.11 8.45 -0.15
N ILE A 58 -6.85 8.39 -1.27
CA ILE A 58 -7.40 9.58 -1.91
C ILE A 58 -8.47 10.22 -1.02
N ASP A 59 -9.38 9.41 -0.48
CA ASP A 59 -10.46 9.85 0.39
C ASP A 59 -9.89 10.44 1.68
N TYR A 60 -8.87 9.82 2.26
CA TYR A 60 -8.16 10.38 3.41
C TYR A 60 -7.63 11.78 3.11
N CYS A 61 -6.95 11.98 1.98
CA CYS A 61 -6.40 13.30 1.63
C CYS A 61 -7.43 14.31 1.12
N ALA A 62 -8.59 13.86 0.63
CA ALA A 62 -9.67 14.74 0.23
C ALA A 62 -10.51 15.22 1.43
N THR A 63 -10.66 14.39 2.46
CA THR A 63 -11.54 14.64 3.61
C THR A 63 -10.82 15.21 4.83
N ALA A 64 -9.54 14.88 5.02
CA ALA A 64 -8.75 15.43 6.10
C ALA A 64 -8.59 16.94 5.90
N HIS A 65 -9.05 17.74 6.87
CA HIS A 65 -8.95 19.20 6.84
C HIS A 65 -7.51 19.72 6.63
N GLN A 66 -6.49 18.89 6.85
CA GLN A 66 -5.07 19.21 6.66
C GLN A 66 -4.27 17.98 6.21
N CYS A 67 -4.62 17.34 5.07
CA CYS A 67 -3.67 16.39 4.46
C CYS A 67 -2.40 17.15 4.01
N ASP A 68 -1.31 16.94 4.73
CA ASP A 68 0.04 17.49 4.49
C ASP A 68 0.87 16.67 3.48
N LEU A 69 0.26 15.67 2.84
CA LEU A 69 0.89 14.79 1.86
C LEU A 69 0.41 15.10 0.44
N ASP A 70 1.29 15.63 -0.40
CA ASP A 70 1.00 15.85 -1.82
C ASP A 70 1.05 14.53 -2.60
N ILE A 71 -0.10 13.84 -2.68
CA ILE A 71 -0.26 12.59 -3.44
C ILE A 71 -0.22 12.79 -4.97
N THR A 72 -0.12 14.03 -5.47
CA THR A 72 0.09 14.32 -6.89
C THR A 72 1.58 14.33 -7.26
N ASN A 73 2.46 14.54 -6.27
CA ASN A 73 3.92 14.52 -6.43
C ASN A 73 4.43 13.10 -6.75
N ASP A 74 5.23 12.99 -7.81
CA ASP A 74 5.73 11.69 -8.28
C ASP A 74 6.70 11.01 -7.30
N THR A 75 7.46 11.79 -6.52
CA THR A 75 8.34 11.24 -5.46
C THR A 75 7.51 10.66 -4.33
N VAL A 76 6.46 11.37 -3.90
CA VAL A 76 5.51 10.87 -2.89
C VAL A 76 4.83 9.59 -3.37
N LYS A 77 4.36 9.54 -4.62
CA LYS A 77 3.78 8.32 -5.21
C LYS A 77 4.76 7.15 -5.20
N GLN A 78 6.04 7.39 -5.48
CA GLN A 78 7.07 6.35 -5.38
C GLN A 78 7.25 5.86 -3.94
N VAL A 79 7.23 6.77 -2.97
CA VAL A 79 7.30 6.41 -1.55
C VAL A 79 6.08 5.60 -1.12
N ILE A 80 4.86 5.94 -1.55
CA ILE A 80 3.65 5.11 -1.33
C ILE A 80 3.83 3.70 -1.93
N GLY A 81 4.42 3.59 -3.12
CA GLY A 81 4.76 2.29 -3.69
C GLY A 81 5.74 1.48 -2.83
N ARG A 82 6.73 2.15 -2.21
CA ARG A 82 7.67 1.53 -1.27
C ARG A 82 6.99 1.12 0.04
N MET A 83 6.05 1.93 0.55
CA MET A 83 5.24 1.60 1.72
C MET A 83 4.48 0.28 1.48
N ILE A 84 3.81 0.16 0.34
CA ILE A 84 3.09 -1.06 -0.05
C ILE A 84 4.04 -2.25 -0.14
N SER A 85 5.16 -2.10 -0.86
CA SER A 85 6.17 -3.16 -0.99
C SER A 85 6.65 -3.64 0.37
N THR A 86 6.85 -2.71 1.30
CA THR A 86 7.30 -2.99 2.66
C THR A 86 6.23 -3.74 3.47
N ALA A 87 4.96 -3.38 3.31
CA ALA A 87 3.86 -3.98 4.04
C ALA A 87 3.59 -5.44 3.64
N ILE A 88 3.82 -5.80 2.38
CA ILE A 88 3.57 -7.17 1.89
C ILE A 88 4.83 -8.03 1.78
N ALA A 89 6.03 -7.45 1.91
CA ALA A 89 7.28 -8.21 1.94
C ALA A 89 7.32 -9.32 3.01
N PRO A 90 6.81 -9.13 4.25
CA PRO A 90 6.75 -10.20 5.25
C PRO A 90 5.93 -11.42 4.80
N LEU A 91 4.99 -11.24 3.87
CA LEU A 91 4.16 -12.30 3.30
C LEU A 91 4.84 -13.05 2.14
N GLY A 92 6.10 -12.71 1.81
CA GLY A 92 6.87 -13.31 0.71
C GLY A 92 6.71 -12.60 -0.64
N TYR A 93 6.02 -11.46 -0.69
CA TYR A 93 5.74 -10.75 -1.93
C TYR A 93 6.86 -9.79 -2.32
N GLU A 94 7.38 -9.94 -3.54
CA GLU A 94 8.43 -9.10 -4.12
C GLU A 94 7.93 -8.35 -5.36
N PRO A 95 8.44 -7.13 -5.64
CA PRO A 95 8.09 -6.38 -6.85
C PRO A 95 8.36 -7.19 -8.12
N ALA A 96 7.34 -7.44 -8.94
CA ALA A 96 7.50 -8.21 -10.17
C ALA A 96 7.46 -7.32 -11.43
N LYS A 97 6.39 -6.54 -11.61
CA LYS A 97 6.20 -5.69 -12.79
C LYS A 97 5.24 -4.55 -12.54
N LYS A 98 5.29 -3.50 -13.37
CA LYS A 98 4.33 -2.39 -13.34
C LYS A 98 3.18 -2.63 -14.32
N LYS A 99 1.96 -2.35 -13.89
CA LYS A 99 0.76 -2.35 -14.75
C LYS A 99 -0.07 -1.09 -14.53
N ARG A 100 -0.90 -0.78 -15.52
CA ARG A 100 -1.95 0.25 -15.41
C ARG A 100 -2.99 -0.17 -14.38
N LEU A 101 -3.50 0.78 -13.62
CA LEU A 101 -4.62 0.52 -12.71
C LEU A 101 -5.92 0.31 -13.53
N PRO A 102 -6.88 -0.49 -13.02
CA PRO A 102 -8.21 -0.61 -13.60
C PRO A 102 -8.90 0.75 -13.77
N LYS A 103 -9.85 0.84 -14.70
CA LYS A 103 -10.65 2.08 -14.91
C LYS A 103 -11.54 2.44 -13.72
N SER A 104 -11.86 1.46 -12.87
CA SER A 104 -12.62 1.66 -11.63
C SER A 104 -11.81 2.34 -10.52
N THR A 105 -10.49 2.46 -10.67
CA THR A 105 -9.64 3.21 -9.74
C THR A 105 -9.43 4.63 -10.25
N VAL A 106 -9.32 5.60 -9.35
CA VAL A 106 -9.16 7.02 -9.68
C VAL A 106 -7.81 7.28 -10.38
N GLN A 107 -7.80 7.14 -11.71
CA GLN A 107 -6.59 7.23 -12.55
C GLN A 107 -6.00 8.64 -12.64
N THR A 108 -6.71 9.66 -12.16
CA THR A 108 -6.23 11.04 -12.13
C THR A 108 -5.03 11.20 -11.20
N VAL A 109 -4.95 10.40 -10.13
CA VAL A 109 -3.85 10.41 -9.17
C VAL A 109 -2.83 9.30 -9.49
N PHE A 110 -3.30 8.05 -9.59
CA PHE A 110 -2.45 6.88 -9.79
C PHE A 110 -2.70 6.22 -11.16
N LYS A 111 -1.71 6.29 -12.06
CA LYS A 111 -1.82 5.73 -13.41
C LYS A 111 -1.32 4.29 -13.51
N ASN A 112 -0.15 4.03 -12.91
CA ASN A 112 0.53 2.74 -12.91
C ASN A 112 0.97 2.39 -11.49
N ALA A 113 0.99 1.10 -11.16
CA ALA A 113 1.50 0.59 -9.90
C ALA A 113 2.09 -0.81 -10.07
N THR A 114 2.71 -1.30 -9.00
CA THR A 114 3.43 -2.58 -8.99
C THR A 114 2.47 -3.74 -8.70
N VAL A 115 2.57 -4.78 -9.53
CA VAL A 115 2.12 -6.15 -9.24
C VAL A 115 3.28 -6.87 -8.56
N PHE A 116 2.97 -7.63 -7.52
CA PHE A 116 3.96 -8.38 -6.75
C PHE A 116 3.83 -9.87 -7.03
N ALA A 117 4.92 -10.61 -6.86
CA ALA A 117 4.92 -12.07 -6.96
C ALA A 117 5.39 -12.68 -5.64
N ASN A 118 4.76 -13.79 -5.24
CA ASN A 118 5.15 -14.51 -4.03
C ASN A 118 6.38 -15.40 -4.32
N THR A 119 7.54 -14.77 -4.43
CA THR A 119 8.84 -15.41 -4.73
C THR A 119 9.87 -15.23 -3.62
N GLY A 120 9.60 -14.34 -2.66
CA GLY A 120 10.48 -14.03 -1.56
C GLY A 120 10.32 -14.99 -0.37
N ILE A 121 11.14 -14.77 0.65
CA ILE A 121 11.08 -15.52 1.90
C ILE A 121 9.97 -14.92 2.77
N ALA A 122 8.88 -15.66 2.97
CA ALA A 122 7.80 -15.27 3.87
C ALA A 122 8.19 -15.52 5.34
N ILE A 123 7.93 -14.53 6.18
CA ILE A 123 8.05 -14.59 7.65
C ILE A 123 6.68 -14.45 8.35
N GLU A 124 5.64 -14.10 7.60
CA GLU A 124 4.24 -14.06 7.99
C GLU A 124 3.42 -14.86 6.98
N ARG A 125 2.24 -15.37 7.37
CA ARG A 125 1.33 -16.10 6.48
C ARG A 125 -0.12 -15.64 6.65
N ILE A 126 -0.90 -15.72 5.59
CA ILE A 126 -2.35 -15.46 5.62
C ILE A 126 -3.07 -16.76 5.99
N GLU A 127 -3.81 -16.76 7.11
CA GLU A 127 -4.69 -17.86 7.50
C GLU A 127 -6.15 -17.50 7.25
N LYS A 128 -6.84 -18.29 6.42
CA LYS A 128 -8.27 -18.12 6.14
C LYS A 128 -9.06 -19.12 6.98
N GLN A 129 -9.98 -18.63 7.81
CA GLN A 129 -10.85 -19.46 8.63
C GLN A 129 -12.30 -19.34 8.18
N ILE A 130 -12.97 -20.48 8.02
CA ILE A 130 -14.43 -20.54 7.86
C ILE A 130 -15.04 -20.56 9.26
N VAL A 131 -15.85 -19.54 9.58
CA VAL A 131 -16.55 -19.42 10.86
C VAL A 131 -18.06 -19.63 10.68
N PRO A 132 -18.75 -20.33 11.59
CA PRO A 132 -20.20 -20.46 11.53
C PRO A 132 -20.90 -19.09 11.64
N ILE A 133 -21.97 -18.90 10.88
CA ILE A 133 -22.85 -17.73 11.05
C ILE A 133 -23.70 -17.97 12.30
N ILE A 134 -23.46 -17.20 13.36
CA ILE A 134 -24.35 -17.15 14.51
C ILE A 134 -25.54 -16.27 14.13
N LYS A 135 -26.73 -16.86 14.03
CA LYS A 135 -27.99 -16.15 13.81
C LYS A 135 -28.62 -15.73 15.13
#